data_AF-A0A8C3L709-F1
#
_entry.id   AF-A0A8C3L709-F1
#
_cell.length_a   1.000
_cell.length_b   1.000
_cell.length_c   1.000
_cell.angle_alpha   90.00
_cell.angle_beta   90.00
_cell.angle_gamma   90.00
#
_symmetry.space_group_name_H-M   'P 1'
#
loop_
_entity.id
_entity.type
_entity.pdbx_description
1 polymer ?
#
loop_
_entity_poly.entity_id
_entity_poly.type
_entity_poly.pdbx_seq_one_letter_code
_entity_poly.pdbx_strand_id
1 'polypeptide(L)'
;MVEQAELLKGRFQGDPSFEYAYAEVNAEDDENFLDDGKELTIKEENRLVATIEQIDRAVGIIPRRALMKTPLGSVHENRSFEGLSLTEAKKLSSYFHFTEPVNLKNKTLLEKADLDPSTDFLDSLEHDVPQGSWTVQFEKGSTVVVLRSLLWLGLTFYHVPMTKQYGYIYCGTGEKNLDLPFML
;
A
#
# COMPACT_ATOMS: atom_id res chain seq x y z
N MET A 1 -14.86 -0.40 10.99
CA MET A 1 -14.90 0.75 10.08
C MET A 1 -14.17 0.45 8.77
N VAL A 2 -12.89 0.02 8.79
CA VAL A 2 -12.17 -0.36 7.55
C VAL A 2 -12.86 -1.51 6.81
N GLU A 3 -13.12 -2.64 7.47
CA GLU A 3 -13.81 -3.80 6.87
C GLU A 3 -15.20 -3.44 6.34
N GLN A 4 -15.92 -2.58 7.06
CA GLN A 4 -17.22 -2.07 6.63
C GLN A 4 -17.09 -1.23 5.35
N ALA A 5 -16.10 -0.34 5.27
CA ALA A 5 -15.88 0.48 4.07
C ALA A 5 -15.46 -0.36 2.85
N GLU A 6 -14.80 -1.51 3.03
CA GLU A 6 -14.44 -2.43 1.95
C GLU A 6 -15.65 -3.06 1.25
N LEU A 7 -16.77 -3.21 1.97
CA LEU A 7 -18.02 -3.71 1.39
C LEU A 7 -18.63 -2.71 0.40
N LEU A 8 -18.35 -1.41 0.55
CA LEU A 8 -18.92 -0.36 -0.28
C LEU A 8 -18.11 -0.11 -1.55
N LYS A 9 -18.73 -0.38 -2.70
CA LYS A 9 -18.18 -0.10 -4.02
C LYS A 9 -18.74 1.20 -4.61
N GLY A 10 -18.03 1.77 -5.57
CA GLY A 10 -18.46 2.96 -6.31
C GLY A 10 -17.81 4.26 -5.82
N ARG A 11 -18.11 5.36 -6.52
CA ARG A 11 -17.47 6.65 -6.29
C ARG A 11 -18.03 7.39 -5.08
N PHE A 12 -17.22 8.29 -4.53
CA PHE A 12 -17.67 9.28 -3.54
C PHE A 12 -18.61 10.29 -4.20
N GLN A 13 -19.59 10.79 -3.44
CA GLN A 13 -20.53 11.82 -3.90
C GLN A 13 -19.95 13.23 -3.81
N GLY A 14 -18.96 13.44 -2.95
CA GLY A 14 -18.38 14.74 -2.64
C GLY A 14 -19.12 15.50 -1.54
N ASP A 15 -19.95 14.81 -0.75
CA ASP A 15 -20.68 15.37 0.39
C ASP A 15 -20.33 14.57 1.66
N PRO A 16 -19.55 15.13 2.59
CA PRO A 16 -19.16 14.47 3.84
C PRO A 16 -20.34 13.96 4.69
N SER A 17 -21.51 14.58 4.56
CA SER A 17 -22.71 14.23 5.33
C SER A 17 -23.57 13.14 4.69
N PHE A 18 -23.28 12.75 3.45
CA PHE A 18 -24.01 11.71 2.73
C PHE A 18 -23.89 10.37 3.46
N GLU A 19 -24.99 9.62 3.54
CA GLU A 19 -25.06 8.32 4.22
C GLU A 19 -25.29 7.20 3.21
N TYR A 20 -24.38 6.23 3.19
CA TYR A 20 -24.51 5.00 2.42
C TYR A 20 -25.24 3.95 3.26
N ALA A 21 -26.22 3.28 2.67
CA ALA A 21 -26.84 2.08 3.26
C ALA A 21 -26.13 0.82 2.76
N TYR A 22 -25.78 -0.12 3.66
CA TYR A 22 -25.12 -1.37 3.22
C TYR A 22 -26.05 -2.30 2.43
N ALA A 23 -27.37 -2.10 2.49
CA ALA A 23 -28.37 -2.92 1.79
C ALA A 23 -28.28 -2.84 0.25
N GLU A 24 -27.56 -1.86 -0.31
CA GLU A 24 -27.31 -1.75 -1.76
C GLU A 24 -26.13 -2.61 -2.24
N VAL A 25 -25.42 -3.30 -1.33
CA VAL A 25 -24.34 -4.23 -1.66
C VAL A 25 -24.90 -5.65 -1.68
N ASN A 26 -25.11 -6.18 -2.89
CA ASN A 26 -25.49 -7.56 -3.25
C ASN A 26 -25.73 -8.54 -2.08
N ALA A 27 -26.98 -8.97 -1.94
CA ALA A 27 -27.47 -9.95 -0.96
C ALA A 27 -26.91 -11.40 -1.13
N GLU A 28 -25.77 -11.60 -1.80
CA GLU A 28 -25.24 -12.93 -2.13
C GLU A 28 -23.91 -13.29 -1.45
N ASP A 29 -23.18 -12.35 -0.82
CA ASP A 29 -21.78 -12.61 -0.44
C ASP A 29 -21.41 -12.61 1.05
N ASP A 30 -22.29 -12.34 2.03
CA ASP A 30 -21.91 -12.57 3.44
C ASP A 30 -23.10 -12.65 4.42
N GLU A 31 -23.42 -13.86 4.90
CA GLU A 31 -24.47 -14.15 5.90
C GLU A 31 -24.10 -13.74 7.35
N ASN A 32 -22.96 -13.08 7.59
CA ASN A 32 -22.43 -12.87 8.95
C ASN A 32 -22.65 -11.48 9.59
N PHE A 33 -23.38 -10.56 8.96
CA PHE A 33 -23.50 -9.17 9.46
C PHE A 33 -24.91 -8.72 9.89
N LEU A 34 -25.84 -9.67 10.08
CA LEU A 34 -27.16 -9.36 10.63
C LEU A 34 -27.14 -9.42 12.17
N ASP A 35 -26.56 -8.40 12.81
CA ASP A 35 -26.82 -8.15 14.23
C ASP A 35 -27.75 -6.93 14.39
N ASP A 36 -28.94 -7.22 14.91
CA ASP A 36 -29.85 -6.32 15.62
C ASP A 36 -30.60 -5.21 14.86
N GLY A 37 -31.11 -5.48 13.65
CA GLY A 37 -32.28 -4.77 13.09
C GLY A 37 -32.12 -3.26 12.81
N LYS A 38 -30.90 -2.72 12.91
CA LYS A 38 -30.55 -1.38 12.41
C LYS A 38 -30.07 -1.51 10.98
N GLU A 39 -30.63 -0.69 10.10
CA GLU A 39 -29.96 -0.34 8.84
C GLU A 39 -28.57 0.16 9.22
N LEU A 40 -27.56 -0.65 8.94
CA LEU A 40 -26.20 -0.20 9.04
C LEU A 40 -26.07 0.92 7.98
N THR A 41 -25.68 2.11 8.41
CA THR A 41 -25.31 3.21 7.51
C THR A 41 -23.91 3.67 7.83
N ILE A 42 -23.25 4.28 6.85
CA ILE A 42 -21.95 4.92 7.05
C ILE A 42 -21.92 6.24 6.31
N LYS A 43 -21.48 7.28 7.04
CA LYS A 43 -21.24 8.59 6.46
C LYS A 43 -20.06 8.57 5.50
N GLU A 44 -20.14 9.38 4.46
CA GLU A 44 -19.10 9.51 3.45
C GLU A 44 -17.74 9.89 4.06
N GLU A 45 -17.72 10.79 5.05
CA GLU A 45 -16.48 11.16 5.76
C GLU A 45 -15.79 9.96 6.43
N ASN A 46 -16.56 9.05 7.03
CA ASN A 46 -16.03 7.86 7.68
C ASN A 46 -15.55 6.84 6.66
N ARG A 47 -16.29 6.68 5.56
CA ARG A 47 -15.88 5.85 4.42
C ARG A 47 -14.56 6.38 3.84
N LEU A 48 -14.45 7.69 3.64
CA LEU A 48 -13.25 8.33 3.09
C LEU A 48 -12.03 8.09 3.99
N VAL A 49 -12.16 8.29 5.31
CA VAL A 49 -11.06 8.02 6.26
C VAL A 49 -10.62 6.57 6.19
N ALA A 50 -11.56 5.63 6.16
CA ALA A 50 -11.26 4.21 6.04
C ALA A 50 -10.57 3.87 4.70
N THR A 51 -11.00 4.46 3.58
CA THR A 51 -10.36 4.29 2.27
C THR A 51 -8.94 4.86 2.25
N ILE A 52 -8.71 6.04 2.86
CA ILE A 52 -7.36 6.61 2.98
C ILE A 52 -6.46 5.67 3.78
N GLU A 53 -6.95 5.13 4.90
CA GLU A 53 -6.19 4.17 5.71
C GLU A 53 -5.83 2.89 4.94
N GLN A 54 -6.76 2.36 4.13
CA GLN A 54 -6.50 1.19 3.27
C GLN A 54 -5.43 1.50 2.23
N ILE A 55 -5.53 2.66 1.57
CA ILE A 55 -4.58 3.12 0.57
C ILE A 55 -3.21 3.25 1.22
N ASP A 56 -3.07 4.04 2.29
CA ASP A 56 -1.80 4.28 2.97
C ASP A 56 -1.11 2.99 3.43
N ARG A 57 -1.88 2.03 3.97
CA ARG A 57 -1.33 0.71 4.35
C ARG A 57 -0.84 -0.10 3.17
N ALA A 58 -1.50 0.02 2.01
CA ALA A 58 -1.18 -0.77 0.82
C ALA A 58 -0.14 -0.12 -0.11
N VAL A 59 0.09 1.19 0.02
CA VAL A 59 0.86 1.97 -0.96
C VAL A 59 1.86 2.95 -0.37
N GLY A 60 1.88 3.13 0.96
CA GLY A 60 2.96 3.86 1.59
C GLY A 60 4.26 3.15 1.28
N ILE A 61 5.13 3.74 0.47
CA ILE A 61 6.36 3.09 -0.01
C ILE A 61 7.59 3.88 0.41
N ILE A 62 8.63 3.16 0.80
CA ILE A 62 9.97 3.71 1.00
C ILE A 62 11.03 2.87 0.27
N PRO A 63 12.15 3.48 -0.15
CA PRO A 63 13.33 2.74 -0.58
C PRO A 63 13.96 1.92 0.54
N ARG A 64 14.55 0.77 0.21
CA ARG A 64 15.37 -0.04 1.12
C ARG A 64 16.47 0.83 1.72
N ARG A 65 16.73 0.64 3.03
CA ARG A 65 17.72 1.39 3.81
C ARG A 65 17.40 2.87 4.03
N ALA A 66 16.27 3.42 3.56
CA ALA A 66 15.89 4.80 3.88
C ALA A 66 15.60 4.99 5.38
N LEU A 67 15.04 3.96 6.01
CA LEU A 67 14.86 3.87 7.46
C LEU A 67 15.73 2.76 8.04
N MET A 68 16.00 2.87 9.34
CA MET A 68 16.72 1.88 10.12
C MET A 68 16.00 1.62 11.44
N LYS A 69 15.86 0.35 11.81
CA LYS A 69 15.34 -0.10 13.09
C LYS A 69 16.50 -0.41 14.05
N THR A 70 16.45 0.17 15.24
CA THR A 70 17.43 -0.10 16.29
C THR A 70 17.11 -1.43 16.99
N PRO A 71 18.09 -2.02 17.71
CA PRO A 71 17.83 -3.21 18.53
C PRO A 71 16.76 -3.00 19.62
N LEU A 72 16.52 -1.75 20.03
CA LEU A 72 15.47 -1.36 20.98
C LEU A 72 14.08 -1.25 20.31
N GLY A 73 14.01 -1.42 18.99
CA GLY A 73 12.78 -1.37 18.21
C GLY A 73 12.41 0.01 17.67
N SER A 74 13.14 1.07 18.02
CA SER A 74 12.89 2.42 17.49
C SER A 74 13.28 2.52 16.02
N VAL A 75 12.49 3.23 15.22
CA VAL A 75 12.75 3.44 13.79
C VAL A 75 13.15 4.89 13.55
N HIS A 76 14.23 5.08 12.81
CA HIS A 76 14.76 6.41 12.47
C HIS A 76 15.17 6.47 11.00
N GLU A 77 15.24 7.69 10.46
CA GLU A 77 15.88 7.92 9.16
C GLU A 77 17.34 7.48 9.19
N ASN A 78 17.74 6.72 8.18
CA ASN A 78 19.12 6.30 8.03
C ASN A 78 19.94 7.45 7.42
N ARG A 79 20.74 8.11 8.25
CA ARG A 79 21.60 9.22 7.82
C ARG A 79 22.62 8.83 6.76
N SER A 80 23.02 7.55 6.72
CA SER A 80 23.96 7.00 5.74
C SER A 80 23.29 6.59 4.43
N PHE A 81 21.96 6.69 4.31
CA PHE A 81 21.28 6.45 3.05
C PHE A 81 21.57 7.59 2.08
N GLU A 82 22.14 7.26 0.92
CA GLU A 82 22.46 8.21 -0.16
C GLU A 82 21.59 7.97 -1.40
N GLY A 83 20.57 7.11 -1.32
CA GLY A 83 19.76 6.69 -2.45
C GLY A 83 20.06 5.28 -2.92
N LEU A 84 19.13 4.73 -3.71
CA LEU A 84 19.35 3.46 -4.40
C LEU A 84 20.26 3.69 -5.60
N SER A 85 21.13 2.72 -5.89
CA SER A 85 21.83 2.66 -7.17
C SER A 85 20.84 2.42 -8.31
N LEU A 86 21.24 2.72 -9.55
CA LEU A 86 20.43 2.46 -10.74
C LEU A 86 20.04 0.97 -10.89
N THR A 87 20.89 0.06 -10.43
CA THR A 87 20.65 -1.39 -10.49
C THR A 87 19.67 -1.84 -9.41
N GLU A 88 19.75 -1.26 -8.21
CA GLU A 88 18.80 -1.54 -7.13
C GLU A 88 17.42 -0.95 -7.44
N ALA A 89 17.37 0.29 -7.94
CA ALA A 89 16.12 1.00 -8.23
C ALA A 89 15.28 0.33 -9.33
N LYS A 90 15.83 -0.61 -10.10
CA LYS A 90 15.07 -1.46 -11.04
C LYS A 90 14.27 -2.57 -10.37
N LYS A 91 14.59 -2.92 -9.12
CA LYS A 91 14.10 -4.12 -8.45
C LYS A 91 13.03 -3.76 -7.44
N LEU A 92 11.88 -4.44 -7.51
CA LEU A 92 10.82 -4.30 -6.51
C LEU A 92 11.30 -4.66 -5.09
N SER A 93 12.28 -5.56 -4.96
CA SER A 93 12.92 -5.88 -3.68
C SER A 93 13.70 -4.75 -3.02
N SER A 94 13.87 -3.62 -3.71
CA SER A 94 14.46 -2.40 -3.15
C SER A 94 13.43 -1.42 -2.60
N TYR A 95 12.15 -1.80 -2.56
CA TYR A 95 11.05 -0.97 -2.09
C TYR A 95 10.20 -1.73 -1.08
N PHE A 96 9.76 -1.03 -0.04
CA PHE A 96 9.10 -1.60 1.11
C PHE A 96 7.85 -0.82 1.48
N HIS A 97 6.84 -1.52 1.97
CA HIS A 97 5.64 -0.90 2.54
C HIS A 97 5.98 -0.21 3.86
N PHE A 98 5.59 1.06 3.99
CA PHE A 98 5.78 1.89 5.17
C PHE A 98 4.61 1.73 6.15
N THR A 99 4.38 0.49 6.56
CA THR A 99 3.37 0.09 7.54
C THR A 99 3.90 -1.05 8.41
N GLU A 100 3.18 -1.41 9.46
CA GLU A 100 3.52 -2.56 10.29
C GLU A 100 3.59 -3.83 9.43
N PRO A 101 4.70 -4.58 9.43
CA PRO A 101 4.85 -5.76 8.57
C PRO A 101 3.91 -6.89 9.00
N VAL A 102 3.27 -7.49 8.02
CA VAL A 102 2.38 -8.63 8.14
C VAL A 102 3.08 -9.90 7.64
N ASN A 103 3.70 -9.83 6.46
CA ASN A 103 4.28 -11.00 5.79
C ASN A 103 5.63 -11.42 6.40
N LEU A 104 6.43 -10.46 6.88
CA LEU A 104 7.72 -10.72 7.52
C LEU A 104 7.61 -11.66 8.73
N LYS A 105 6.49 -11.57 9.47
CA LYS A 105 6.20 -12.43 10.63
C LYS A 105 6.08 -13.89 10.21
N ASN A 106 5.51 -14.13 9.02
CA ASN A 106 5.24 -15.46 8.47
C ASN A 106 6.45 -16.09 7.74
N LYS A 107 7.54 -15.35 7.51
CA LYS A 107 8.75 -15.90 6.87
C LYS A 107 9.43 -16.96 7.73
N THR A 108 9.96 -17.97 7.05
CA THR A 108 10.76 -19.07 7.64
C THR A 108 12.09 -18.57 8.21
N LEU A 109 12.72 -19.37 9.07
CA LEU A 109 14.04 -19.04 9.62
C LEU A 109 15.12 -18.92 8.54
N LEU A 110 15.03 -19.74 7.49
CA LEU A 110 15.99 -19.71 6.38
C LEU A 110 15.87 -18.40 5.60
N GLU A 111 14.64 -17.97 5.26
CA GLU A 111 14.42 -16.70 4.56
C GLU A 111 14.81 -15.50 5.41
N LYS A 112 14.64 -15.58 6.73
CA LYS A 112 15.07 -14.51 7.66
C LYS A 112 16.58 -14.41 7.79
N ALA A 113 17.34 -15.48 7.50
CA ALA A 113 18.80 -15.47 7.60
C ALA A 113 19.46 -14.56 6.53
N ASP A 114 18.78 -14.33 5.41
CA ASP A 114 19.27 -13.48 4.32
C ASP A 114 18.88 -11.99 4.48
N LEU A 115 18.06 -11.66 5.50
CA LEU A 115 17.58 -10.31 5.76
C LEU A 115 18.45 -9.59 6.79
N ASP A 116 18.67 -8.30 6.59
CA ASP A 116 19.28 -7.44 7.61
C ASP A 116 18.18 -6.94 8.56
N PRO A 117 18.18 -7.31 9.87
CA PRO A 117 17.12 -6.92 10.79
C PRO A 117 16.98 -5.41 11.01
N SER A 118 18.01 -4.63 10.69
CA SER A 118 18.01 -3.18 10.85
C SER A 118 17.43 -2.47 9.63
N THR A 119 17.58 -3.01 8.41
CA THR A 119 17.11 -2.35 7.17
C THR A 119 15.94 -3.05 6.50
N ASP A 120 15.76 -4.35 6.73
CA ASP A 120 14.77 -5.21 6.08
C ASP A 120 13.67 -5.64 7.08
N PHE A 121 13.24 -4.68 7.91
CA PHE A 121 12.25 -4.89 8.96
C PHE A 121 10.80 -4.66 8.51
N LEU A 122 10.59 -4.37 7.22
CA LEU A 122 9.30 -4.09 6.60
C LEU A 122 8.99 -5.13 5.51
N ASP A 123 7.77 -5.12 4.98
CA ASP A 123 7.38 -5.99 3.87
C ASP A 123 7.83 -5.42 2.52
N SER A 124 8.46 -6.26 1.70
CA SER A 124 8.98 -5.91 0.36
C SER A 124 7.89 -6.04 -0.70
N LEU A 125 7.82 -5.06 -1.62
CA LEU A 125 6.86 -5.06 -2.75
C LEU A 125 7.01 -6.25 -3.69
N GLU A 126 8.17 -6.91 -3.68
CA GLU A 126 8.42 -8.11 -4.50
C GLU A 126 7.45 -9.26 -4.19
N HIS A 127 6.95 -9.32 -2.96
CA HIS A 127 6.09 -10.40 -2.48
C HIS A 127 4.60 -10.02 -2.46
N ASP A 128 4.24 -8.89 -3.08
CA ASP A 128 2.85 -8.46 -3.16
C ASP A 128 2.01 -9.40 -4.03
N VAL A 129 0.76 -9.60 -3.60
CA VAL A 129 -0.21 -10.47 -4.26
C VAL A 129 -1.33 -9.60 -4.85
N PRO A 130 -1.69 -9.76 -6.13
CA PRO A 130 -1.08 -10.67 -7.11
C PRO A 130 0.34 -10.26 -7.53
N GLN A 131 1.16 -11.23 -7.92
CA GLN A 131 2.48 -10.93 -8.51
C GLN A 131 2.28 -10.10 -9.79
N GLY A 132 3.03 -9.02 -9.95
CA GLY A 132 2.82 -8.07 -11.05
C GLY A 132 1.92 -6.87 -10.69
N SER A 133 1.55 -6.71 -9.41
CA SER A 133 0.78 -5.55 -8.92
C SER A 133 1.48 -4.19 -9.07
N TRP A 134 2.75 -4.18 -9.46
CA TRP A 134 3.57 -2.98 -9.56
C TRP A 134 4.26 -2.90 -10.92
N THR A 135 4.30 -1.70 -11.47
CA THR A 135 5.17 -1.37 -12.60
C THR A 135 6.34 -0.54 -12.12
N VAL A 136 7.53 -0.80 -12.67
CA VAL A 136 8.76 -0.04 -12.39
C VAL A 136 9.30 0.50 -13.70
N GLN A 137 9.43 1.82 -13.81
CA GLN A 137 9.84 2.49 -15.05
C GLN A 137 10.90 3.54 -14.78
N PHE A 138 11.88 3.66 -15.69
CA PHE A 138 12.83 4.77 -15.70
C PHE A 138 12.32 5.86 -16.63
N GLU A 139 12.27 7.08 -16.11
CA GLU A 139 11.84 8.26 -16.84
C GLU A 139 12.99 9.25 -17.00
N LYS A 140 12.84 10.19 -17.94
CA LYS A 140 13.77 11.32 -18.15
C LYS A 140 15.24 10.86 -18.28
N GLY A 141 15.52 9.92 -19.17
CA GLY A 141 16.89 9.44 -19.40
C GLY A 141 17.49 8.66 -18.23
N SER A 142 16.65 7.93 -17.49
CA SER A 142 17.01 7.17 -16.28
C SER A 142 17.40 8.01 -15.06
N THR A 143 16.95 9.27 -15.00
CA THR A 143 17.22 10.16 -13.85
C THR A 143 16.22 9.96 -12.71
N VAL A 144 15.04 9.43 -13.01
CA VAL A 144 13.98 9.17 -12.02
C VAL A 144 13.41 7.78 -12.26
N VAL A 145 13.19 7.04 -11.19
CA VAL A 145 12.40 5.82 -11.21
C VAL A 145 10.99 6.13 -10.73
N VAL A 146 10.01 5.63 -11.47
CA VAL A 146 8.60 5.77 -11.16
C VAL A 146 8.02 4.37 -10.94
N LEU A 147 7.36 4.20 -9.80
CA LEU A 147 6.57 3.00 -9.49
C LEU A 147 5.08 3.35 -9.53
N ARG A 148 4.27 2.50 -10.14
CA ARG A 148 2.81 2.65 -10.13
C ARG A 148 2.16 1.36 -9.66
N SER A 149 1.16 1.49 -8.80
CA SER A 149 0.32 0.37 -8.39
C SER A 149 -0.74 0.09 -9.46
N LEU A 150 -0.92 -1.19 -9.80
CA LEU A 150 -2.01 -1.66 -10.64
C LEU A 150 -3.23 -2.10 -9.81
N LEU A 151 -3.04 -2.27 -8.49
CA LEU A 151 -4.10 -2.59 -7.54
C LEU A 151 -4.81 -1.32 -7.04
N TRP A 152 -4.05 -0.26 -6.77
CA TRP A 152 -4.56 1.05 -6.41
C TRP A 152 -4.26 2.05 -7.53
N LEU A 153 -5.15 2.08 -8.52
CA LEU A 153 -5.01 2.97 -9.67
C LEU A 153 -5.02 4.43 -9.23
N GLY A 154 -4.04 5.19 -9.71
CA GLY A 154 -3.81 6.58 -9.31
C GLY A 154 -2.61 6.78 -8.38
N LEU A 155 -2.06 5.70 -7.82
CA LEU A 155 -0.80 5.79 -7.07
C LEU A 155 0.40 5.95 -8.01
N THR A 156 1.22 6.96 -7.73
CA THR A 156 2.56 7.13 -8.31
C THR A 156 3.59 7.39 -7.23
N PHE A 157 4.58 6.52 -7.12
CA PHE A 157 5.79 6.72 -6.32
C PHE A 157 6.95 7.14 -7.23
N TYR A 158 7.83 8.01 -6.75
CA TYR A 158 9.06 8.38 -7.44
C TYR A 158 10.28 8.25 -6.52
N HIS A 159 11.42 7.97 -7.13
CA HIS A 159 12.73 8.05 -6.49
C HIS A 159 13.75 8.61 -7.48
N VAL A 160 14.61 9.52 -7.02
CA VAL A 160 15.78 9.98 -7.79
C VAL A 160 16.99 9.17 -7.32
N PRO A 161 17.47 8.18 -8.14
CA PRO A 161 18.58 7.31 -7.75
C PRO A 161 19.82 8.11 -7.35
N MET A 162 20.66 7.53 -6.49
CA MET A 162 21.85 8.18 -5.92
C MET A 162 21.55 9.51 -5.17
N THR A 163 20.30 9.71 -4.74
CA THR A 163 19.93 10.80 -3.83
C THR A 163 18.93 10.32 -2.78
N LYS A 164 18.68 11.11 -1.74
CA LYS A 164 17.65 10.81 -0.73
C LYS A 164 16.24 11.17 -1.15
N GLN A 165 16.04 11.68 -2.37
CA GLN A 165 14.74 12.19 -2.81
C GLN A 165 13.85 11.04 -3.25
N TYR A 166 12.72 10.90 -2.58
CA TYR A 166 11.63 10.01 -2.94
C TYR A 166 10.32 10.54 -2.39
N GLY A 167 9.21 10.01 -2.87
CA GLY A 167 7.88 10.33 -2.36
C GLY A 167 6.83 9.62 -3.19
N TYR A 168 5.58 9.69 -2.73
CA TYR A 168 4.45 9.20 -3.48
C TYR A 168 3.30 10.17 -3.43
N ILE A 169 2.40 10.03 -4.39
CA ILE A 169 1.12 10.71 -4.43
C ILE A 169 0.07 9.72 -4.92
N TYR A 170 -1.11 9.80 -4.32
CA TYR A 170 -2.30 9.12 -4.81
C TYR A 170 -3.26 10.14 -5.40
N CYS A 171 -3.66 9.93 -6.65
CA CYS A 171 -4.70 10.71 -7.33
C CYS A 171 -5.63 9.76 -8.08
N GLY A 172 -6.73 9.38 -7.44
CA GLY A 172 -7.67 8.39 -7.99
C GLY A 172 -9.03 8.46 -7.30
N THR A 173 -9.91 7.51 -7.64
CA THR A 173 -11.29 7.45 -7.13
C THR A 173 -11.42 6.75 -5.77
N GLY A 174 -10.33 6.19 -5.23
CA GLY A 174 -10.34 5.39 -4.01
C GLY A 174 -10.83 3.96 -4.21
N GLU A 175 -10.91 3.48 -5.47
CA GLU A 175 -11.38 2.14 -5.80
C GLU A 175 -10.20 1.18 -6.00
N LYS A 176 -10.24 0.04 -5.32
CA LYS A 176 -9.27 -1.05 -5.46
C LYS A 176 -9.62 -1.88 -6.69
N ASN A 177 -8.63 -2.16 -7.53
CA ASN A 177 -8.79 -2.97 -8.74
C ASN A 177 -8.79 -4.47 -8.40
N LEU A 178 -9.93 -4.99 -7.98
CA LEU A 178 -10.10 -6.41 -7.63
C LEU A 178 -9.99 -7.35 -8.85
N ASP A 179 -10.16 -6.82 -10.06
CA ASP A 179 -10.09 -7.59 -11.30
C ASP A 179 -8.66 -7.81 -11.79
N LEU A 180 -7.67 -7.20 -11.13
CA LEU A 180 -6.25 -7.29 -11.50
C LEU A 180 -5.75 -8.73 -11.78
N PRO A 181 -6.08 -9.77 -10.98
CA PRO A 181 -5.66 -11.14 -11.27
C PRO A 181 -6.13 -11.68 -12.62
N PHE A 182 -7.22 -11.15 -13.19
CA PHE A 182 -7.75 -11.54 -14.50
C PHE A 182 -7.20 -10.68 -15.65
N MET A 183 -6.48 -9.60 -15.32
CA MET A 183 -5.91 -8.66 -16.29
C MET A 183 -4.42 -8.90 -16.58
N LEU A 184 -3.74 -9.67 -15.72
CA LEU A 184 -2.30 -9.96 -15.79
C LEU A 184 -1.97 -11.16 -16.68
#